data_AF-A0A812GJL2-F1
#
_entry.id   AF-A0A812GJL2-F1
#
_cell.length_a   1.000
_cell.length_b   1.000
_cell.length_c   1.000
_cell.angle_alpha   90.00
_cell.angle_beta   90.00
_cell.angle_gamma   90.00
#
_symmetry.space_group_name_H-M   'P 1'
#
loop_
_entity.id
_entity.type
_entity.pdbx_description
1 polymer ?
#
loop_
_entity_poly.entity_id
_entity_poly.type
_entity_poly.pdbx_seq_one_letter_code
_entity_poly.pdbx_strand_id
1 'polypeptide(L)'
;MSSCITKEITAYVGTPISGIPVDYLDTPGVGDTDVTPMKVLTMIEQELMTDELGCSDSIDGVIVTTPIPDGRVKLGAQVVQLLVEHGFLGEEKWRNIILVGTKADRATKEELDLFRTDRRDAAGQVVGVAAQFFNAAPGGHGTFVTTSRDNYGELRKAIAALPNMKVKYATPDPSLMAEKFSEKLGLSKDAFRAELLQARQEFEAKIAEQMEEKSQLRAQVEELRLAQERSHHEHALLAETKERQLRERECEHQRLLVEMRLAGPAERAKLEAERDVLERQLRQEKVGSVRNSNPKDPRTEQLNREMANLRTALQQSRHRNYAFAPNTSGVRNCSHSHTRNWGNAHGKGCKCLDCGEELLYKKRRHCPDALMRQLMIRILVPLFGAIAKYLKVQASKLESSNHKYHIDMFTTFDQQ
;
A
#
# COMPACT_ATOMS: atom_id res chain seq x y z
N MET A 1 9.40 -25.52 5.26
CA MET A 1 8.23 -24.87 4.63
C MET A 1 8.05 -23.52 5.29
N SER A 2 8.31 -22.42 4.59
CA SER A 2 8.06 -21.07 5.13
C SER A 2 6.55 -20.82 5.06
N SER A 3 5.89 -20.76 6.21
CA SER A 3 4.50 -20.33 6.33
C SER A 3 4.40 -18.90 5.80
N CYS A 4 3.48 -18.66 4.87
CA CYS A 4 3.17 -17.34 4.36
C CYS A 4 2.49 -16.53 5.47
N ILE A 5 3.26 -16.04 6.42
CA ILE A 5 2.81 -15.17 7.51
C ILE A 5 2.96 -13.74 6.99
N THR A 6 1.84 -13.08 6.75
CA THR A 6 1.80 -11.64 6.47
C THR A 6 2.32 -10.93 7.71
N LYS A 7 3.48 -10.25 7.61
CA LYS A 7 4.08 -9.46 8.70
C LYS A 7 3.88 -7.95 8.52
N GLU A 8 3.39 -7.54 7.36
CA GLU A 8 3.23 -6.15 6.92
C GLU A 8 1.82 -5.93 6.39
N ILE A 9 1.28 -4.71 6.54
CA ILE A 9 -0.01 -4.38 5.91
C ILE A 9 0.16 -4.45 4.39
N THR A 10 -0.66 -5.25 3.74
CA THR A 10 -0.56 -5.48 2.30
C THR A 10 -1.80 -4.94 1.60
N ALA A 11 -1.59 -4.09 0.60
CA ALA A 11 -2.66 -3.58 -0.23
C ALA A 11 -2.96 -4.52 -1.40
N TYR A 12 -4.25 -4.79 -1.64
CA TYR A 12 -4.76 -5.58 -2.75
C TYR A 12 -5.81 -4.80 -3.53
N VAL A 13 -5.74 -4.83 -4.85
CA VAL A 13 -6.79 -4.28 -5.70
C VAL A 13 -7.91 -5.30 -5.84
N GLY A 14 -9.10 -4.94 -5.39
CA GLY A 14 -10.29 -5.75 -5.44
C GLY A 14 -10.97 -5.80 -6.82
N THR A 15 -11.95 -6.69 -6.94
CA THR A 15 -12.95 -6.60 -8.02
C THR A 15 -13.92 -5.47 -7.67
N PRO A 16 -14.31 -4.60 -8.63
CA PRO A 16 -15.28 -3.56 -8.37
C PRO A 16 -16.56 -4.11 -7.73
N ILE A 17 -17.11 -3.37 -6.78
CA ILE A 17 -18.37 -3.70 -6.11
C ILE A 17 -19.35 -2.58 -6.48
N SER A 18 -20.45 -2.94 -7.14
CA SER A 18 -21.43 -1.98 -7.68
C SER A 18 -20.81 -0.92 -8.60
N GLY A 19 -19.81 -1.30 -9.40
CA GLY A 19 -19.07 -0.40 -10.30
C GLY A 19 -18.02 0.47 -9.61
N ILE A 20 -17.91 0.41 -8.28
CA ILE A 20 -16.94 1.20 -7.51
C ILE A 20 -15.64 0.40 -7.39
N PRO A 21 -14.48 0.95 -7.79
CA PRO A 21 -13.18 0.33 -7.54
C PRO A 21 -12.95 0.16 -6.03
N VAL A 22 -12.44 -1.00 -5.62
CA VAL A 22 -12.18 -1.31 -4.21
C VAL A 22 -10.71 -1.65 -4.03
N ASP A 23 -10.09 -1.07 -3.01
CA ASP A 23 -8.78 -1.47 -2.52
C ASP A 23 -8.95 -2.10 -1.12
N TYR A 24 -8.27 -3.20 -0.85
CA TYR A 24 -8.26 -3.88 0.43
C TYR A 24 -6.90 -3.72 1.09
N LEU A 25 -6.89 -3.35 2.37
CA LEU A 25 -5.70 -3.33 3.21
C LEU A 25 -5.79 -4.52 4.16
N ASP A 26 -4.95 -5.53 3.93
CA ASP A 26 -4.90 -6.73 4.75
C ASP A 26 -3.89 -6.56 5.87
N THR A 27 -4.34 -6.71 7.11
CA THR A 27 -3.50 -6.58 8.30
C THR A 27 -2.90 -7.94 8.69
N PRO A 28 -1.70 -7.97 9.29
CA PRO A 28 -1.19 -9.21 9.87
C PRO A 28 -2.15 -9.75 10.94
N GLY A 29 -2.28 -11.08 11.03
CA GLY A 29 -3.14 -11.73 12.03
C GLY A 29 -2.58 -11.57 13.45
N VAL A 30 -3.44 -11.26 14.41
CA VAL A 30 -3.07 -11.18 15.83
C VAL A 30 -2.97 -12.59 16.41
N GLY A 31 -1.85 -12.94 17.03
CA GLY A 31 -1.62 -14.24 17.68
C GLY A 31 -0.45 -15.05 17.11
N ASP A 32 0.32 -14.49 16.19
CA ASP A 32 1.63 -15.01 15.85
C ASP A 32 2.68 -14.59 16.89
N THR A 33 3.71 -15.41 17.08
CA THR A 33 4.79 -15.17 18.07
C THR A 33 5.48 -13.83 17.83
N ASP A 34 5.58 -13.43 16.55
CA ASP A 34 6.32 -12.23 16.12
C ASP A 34 5.43 -10.98 16.00
N VAL A 35 4.12 -11.11 16.19
CA VAL A 35 3.14 -10.04 15.97
C VAL A 35 2.26 -9.87 17.20
N THR A 36 2.73 -9.01 18.10
CA THR A 36 1.97 -8.61 19.30
C THR A 36 0.75 -7.78 18.90
N PRO A 37 -0.33 -7.77 19.70
CA PRO A 37 -1.49 -6.91 19.44
C PRO A 37 -1.11 -5.44 19.29
N MET A 38 -0.08 -5.01 20.00
CA MET A 38 0.39 -3.63 19.91
C MET A 38 1.10 -3.32 18.61
N LYS A 39 1.88 -4.27 18.06
CA LYS A 39 2.48 -4.09 16.75
C LYS A 39 1.40 -3.97 15.66
N VAL A 40 0.32 -4.74 15.76
CA VAL A 40 -0.83 -4.59 14.85
C VAL A 40 -1.51 -3.24 15.05
N LEU A 41 -1.70 -2.82 16.30
CA LEU A 41 -2.24 -1.50 16.63
C LEU A 41 -1.41 -0.42 15.96
N THR A 42 -0.11 -0.34 16.24
CA THR A 42 0.77 0.71 15.68
C THR A 42 0.85 0.68 14.16
N MET A 43 0.82 -0.50 13.53
CA MET A 43 0.74 -0.61 12.07
C MET A 43 -0.57 -0.06 11.51
N ILE A 44 -1.70 -0.28 12.20
CA ILE A 44 -2.99 0.30 11.81
C ILE A 44 -2.96 1.83 12.03
N GLU A 45 -2.45 2.30 13.17
CA GLU A 45 -2.30 3.74 13.44
C GLU A 45 -1.44 4.40 12.35
N GLN A 46 -0.33 3.77 11.95
CA GLN A 46 0.54 4.22 10.87
C GLN A 46 -0.20 4.43 9.54
N GLU A 47 -1.02 3.45 9.15
CA GLU A 47 -1.76 3.52 7.88
C GLU A 47 -2.92 4.54 7.95
N LEU A 48 -3.45 4.81 9.14
CA LEU A 48 -4.51 5.79 9.37
C LEU A 48 -3.99 7.23 9.56
N MET A 49 -2.76 7.42 10.04
CA MET A 49 -2.18 8.74 10.38
C MET A 49 -1.41 9.40 9.23
N THR A 50 -1.20 8.72 8.10
CA THR A 50 -0.35 9.22 7.00
C THR A 50 -0.94 10.41 6.20
N ASP A 51 -1.98 11.06 6.73
CA ASP A 51 -2.69 12.23 6.18
C ASP A 51 -1.80 13.47 5.97
N GLU A 52 -0.63 13.57 6.61
CA GLU A 52 0.27 14.74 6.48
C GLU A 52 0.82 14.95 5.05
N LEU A 53 0.67 13.98 4.15
CA LEU A 53 1.04 14.11 2.74
C LEU A 53 -0.08 14.66 1.83
N GLY A 54 -1.23 15.07 2.38
CA GLY A 54 -2.33 15.65 1.61
C GLY A 54 -3.01 14.64 0.67
N CYS A 55 -2.77 13.35 0.84
CA CYS A 55 -3.56 12.31 0.20
C CYS A 55 -4.80 12.08 1.06
N SER A 56 -5.97 12.34 0.49
CA SER A 56 -7.32 12.11 1.05
C SER A 56 -7.66 10.62 1.25
N ASP A 57 -6.67 9.81 1.64
CA ASP A 57 -6.67 8.35 1.59
C ASP A 57 -7.20 7.70 2.88
N SER A 58 -8.10 8.41 3.54
CA SER A 58 -8.97 7.88 4.59
C SER A 58 -9.75 6.64 4.12
N ILE A 59 -9.87 5.66 5.04
CA ILE A 59 -10.54 4.38 4.79
C ILE A 59 -12.06 4.56 4.76
N ASP A 60 -12.74 3.88 3.81
CA ASP A 60 -14.21 3.89 3.69
C ASP A 60 -14.91 2.94 4.67
N GLY A 61 -14.25 1.86 5.08
CA GLY A 61 -14.79 0.95 6.08
C GLY A 61 -13.80 -0.10 6.55
N VAL A 62 -14.12 -0.72 7.69
CA VAL A 62 -13.30 -1.76 8.32
C VAL A 62 -14.06 -3.07 8.33
N ILE A 63 -13.42 -4.12 7.83
CA ILE A 63 -13.96 -5.48 7.82
C ILE A 63 -13.28 -6.27 8.92
N VAL A 64 -14.04 -6.64 9.95
CA VAL A 64 -13.53 -7.40 11.10
C VAL A 64 -13.95 -8.84 10.94
N THR A 65 -13.00 -9.76 10.82
CA THR A 65 -13.32 -11.18 10.63
C THR A 65 -13.24 -11.95 11.94
N THR A 66 -14.18 -12.87 12.18
CA THR A 66 -14.14 -13.82 13.30
C THR A 66 -14.76 -15.14 12.83
N PRO A 67 -14.12 -16.30 13.08
CA PRO A 67 -14.73 -17.59 12.71
C PRO A 67 -15.97 -17.89 13.56
N ILE A 68 -17.07 -18.27 12.90
CA ILE A 68 -18.34 -18.56 13.58
C ILE A 68 -18.22 -19.72 14.59
N PRO A 69 -17.56 -20.85 14.27
CA PRO A 69 -17.46 -21.97 15.22
C PRO A 69 -16.68 -21.66 16.50
N ASP A 70 -15.97 -20.54 16.58
CA ASP A 70 -15.25 -20.17 17.80
C ASP A 70 -16.19 -19.61 18.88
N GLY A 71 -17.40 -19.15 18.53
CA GLY A 71 -18.42 -18.69 19.47
C GLY A 71 -18.04 -17.49 20.35
N ARG A 72 -16.95 -16.78 20.04
CA ARG A 72 -16.45 -15.64 20.82
C ARG A 72 -15.77 -14.59 19.96
N VAL A 73 -15.76 -13.35 20.43
CA VAL A 73 -15.01 -12.24 19.81
C VAL A 73 -13.50 -12.52 19.95
N LYS A 74 -12.78 -12.59 18.83
CA LYS A 74 -11.33 -12.85 18.82
C LYS A 74 -10.54 -11.61 19.25
N LEU A 75 -9.31 -11.85 19.69
CA LEU A 75 -8.37 -10.82 20.13
C LEU A 75 -8.23 -9.67 19.11
N GLY A 76 -8.04 -9.98 17.82
CA GLY A 76 -7.97 -8.95 16.78
C GLY A 76 -9.25 -8.12 16.66
N ALA A 77 -10.43 -8.74 16.80
CA ALA A 77 -11.69 -8.02 16.81
C ALA A 77 -11.83 -7.14 18.06
N GLN A 78 -11.35 -7.57 19.22
CA GLN A 78 -11.33 -6.74 20.44
C GLN A 78 -10.40 -5.52 20.28
N VAL A 79 -9.24 -5.68 19.63
CA VAL A 79 -8.33 -4.55 19.30
C VAL A 79 -9.05 -3.54 18.42
N VAL A 80 -9.74 -4.01 17.36
CA VAL A 80 -10.51 -3.12 16.48
C VAL A 80 -11.67 -2.44 17.22
N GLN A 81 -12.38 -3.17 18.09
CA GLN A 81 -13.43 -2.61 18.92
C GLN A 81 -12.94 -1.40 19.74
N LEU A 82 -11.79 -1.55 20.43
CA LEU A 82 -11.16 -0.47 21.19
C LEU A 82 -10.69 0.69 20.32
N LEU A 83 -10.13 0.39 19.14
CA LEU A 83 -9.74 1.40 18.16
C LEU A 83 -10.93 2.22 17.66
N VAL A 84 -12.07 1.57 17.37
CA VAL A 84 -13.29 2.28 16.97
C VAL A 84 -13.79 3.13 18.13
N GLU A 85 -13.79 2.61 19.36
CA GLU A 85 -14.28 3.32 20.54
C GLU A 85 -13.46 4.58 20.84
N HIS A 86 -12.13 4.49 20.85
CA HIS A 86 -11.25 5.55 21.34
C HIS A 86 -10.44 6.29 20.27
N GLY A 87 -10.21 5.66 19.11
CA GLY A 87 -9.41 6.26 18.03
C GLY A 87 -10.25 6.84 16.90
N PHE A 88 -11.39 6.23 16.57
CA PHE A 88 -12.21 6.72 15.45
C PHE A 88 -13.07 7.91 15.88
N LEU A 89 -13.12 8.93 15.04
CA LEU A 89 -13.86 10.16 15.28
C LEU A 89 -15.24 10.13 14.59
N GLY A 90 -16.22 10.83 15.17
CA GLY A 90 -17.58 10.95 14.65
C GLY A 90 -18.57 9.99 15.32
N GLU A 91 -19.84 10.42 15.41
CA GLU A 91 -20.92 9.66 16.05
C GLU A 91 -21.28 8.40 15.25
N GLU A 92 -21.22 8.51 13.92
CA GLU A 92 -21.63 7.46 12.98
C GLU A 92 -20.51 6.45 12.63
N LYS A 93 -19.37 6.50 13.33
CA LYS A 93 -18.17 5.68 13.04
C LYS A 93 -18.43 4.18 12.98
N TRP A 94 -19.39 3.68 13.75
CA TRP A 94 -19.77 2.26 13.77
C TRP A 94 -20.45 1.80 12.48
N ARG A 95 -21.03 2.70 11.68
CA ARG A 95 -21.66 2.35 10.40
C ARG A 95 -20.65 2.00 9.32
N ASN A 96 -19.39 2.40 9.50
CA ASN A 96 -18.28 2.03 8.64
C ASN A 96 -17.66 0.67 9.01
N ILE A 97 -18.19 -0.02 10.03
CA ILE A 97 -17.64 -1.28 10.52
C ILE A 97 -18.56 -2.44 10.12
N ILE A 98 -17.98 -3.49 9.53
CA ILE A 98 -18.67 -4.73 9.18
C ILE A 98 -18.03 -5.87 9.95
N LEU A 99 -18.79 -6.50 10.84
CA LEU A 99 -18.37 -7.75 11.49
C LEU A 99 -18.71 -8.94 10.58
N VAL A 100 -17.70 -9.74 10.23
CA VAL A 100 -17.83 -10.87 9.31
C VAL A 100 -17.58 -12.17 10.04
N GLY A 101 -18.65 -12.96 10.17
CA GLY A 101 -18.59 -14.34 10.61
C GLY A 101 -18.07 -15.22 9.48
N THR A 102 -16.86 -15.78 9.62
CA THR A 102 -16.27 -16.67 8.60
C THR A 102 -16.52 -18.15 8.90
N LYS A 103 -16.37 -19.01 7.88
CA LYS A 103 -16.55 -20.48 7.97
C LYS A 103 -17.99 -20.90 8.30
N ALA A 104 -18.98 -20.17 7.79
CA ALA A 104 -20.40 -20.51 7.97
C ALA A 104 -20.76 -21.92 7.47
N ASP A 105 -20.05 -22.43 6.45
CA ASP A 105 -20.19 -23.79 5.93
C ASP A 105 -19.79 -24.90 6.92
N ARG A 106 -19.03 -24.54 7.96
CA ARG A 106 -18.57 -25.47 9.00
C ARG A 106 -19.29 -25.30 10.32
N ALA A 107 -20.11 -24.26 10.44
CA ALA A 107 -20.78 -23.93 11.69
C ALA A 107 -22.07 -24.74 11.84
N THR A 108 -22.41 -25.14 13.07
CA THR A 108 -23.74 -25.67 13.36
C THR A 108 -24.78 -24.55 13.33
N LYS A 109 -26.06 -24.92 13.34
CA LYS A 109 -27.14 -23.93 13.41
C LYS A 109 -27.07 -23.12 14.71
N GLU A 110 -26.75 -23.78 15.81
CA GLU A 110 -26.63 -23.15 17.13
C GLU A 110 -25.45 -22.16 17.18
N GLU A 111 -24.33 -22.45 16.50
CA GLU A 111 -23.20 -21.55 16.38
C GLU A 111 -23.53 -20.34 15.48
N LEU A 112 -24.26 -20.57 14.38
CA LEU A 112 -24.77 -19.48 13.54
C LEU A 112 -25.73 -18.57 14.31
N ASP A 113 -26.63 -19.17 15.10
CA ASP A 113 -27.57 -18.43 15.95
C ASP A 113 -26.80 -17.67 17.04
N LEU A 114 -25.81 -18.28 17.70
CA LEU A 114 -24.95 -17.62 18.68
C LEU A 114 -24.18 -16.43 18.08
N PHE A 115 -23.78 -16.51 16.81
CA PHE A 115 -23.12 -15.39 16.13
C PHE A 115 -24.09 -14.23 15.86
N ARG A 116 -25.32 -14.54 15.40
CA ARG A 116 -26.29 -13.56 14.87
C ARG A 116 -27.22 -12.94 15.91
N THR A 117 -27.54 -13.67 16.97
CA THR A 117 -28.66 -13.32 17.87
C THR A 117 -28.23 -12.36 18.96
N ASP A 118 -29.14 -11.46 19.36
CA ASP A 118 -29.07 -10.73 20.64
C ASP A 118 -29.48 -11.62 21.82
N ARG A 119 -29.20 -12.93 21.72
CA ARG A 119 -29.63 -13.90 22.72
C ARG A 119 -29.10 -13.45 24.07
N ARG A 120 -30.00 -13.41 25.04
CA ARG A 120 -29.66 -13.16 26.43
C ARG A 120 -29.59 -14.50 27.17
N ASP A 121 -28.62 -14.63 28.06
CA ASP A 121 -28.55 -15.76 28.97
C ASP A 121 -29.63 -15.64 30.07
N ALA A 122 -29.65 -16.61 30.99
CA ALA A 122 -30.60 -16.61 32.10
C ALA A 122 -30.43 -15.40 33.05
N ALA A 123 -29.26 -14.76 33.05
CA ALA A 123 -28.96 -13.55 33.81
C ALA A 123 -29.30 -12.25 33.03
N GLY A 124 -29.88 -12.38 31.83
CA GLY A 124 -30.21 -11.25 30.97
C GLY A 124 -29.02 -10.65 30.23
N GLN A 125 -27.83 -11.28 30.31
CA GLN A 125 -26.60 -10.81 29.66
C GLN A 125 -26.57 -11.25 28.20
N VAL A 126 -26.12 -10.34 27.33
CA VAL A 126 -26.04 -10.58 25.90
C VAL A 126 -24.90 -11.54 25.59
N VAL A 127 -25.23 -12.73 25.08
CA VAL A 127 -24.27 -13.80 24.73
C VAL A 127 -23.90 -13.83 23.25
N GLY A 128 -24.60 -13.08 22.41
CA GLY A 128 -24.34 -13.03 20.96
C GLY A 128 -22.98 -12.43 20.61
N VAL A 129 -22.23 -13.06 19.69
CA VAL A 129 -20.91 -12.55 19.26
C VAL A 129 -21.02 -11.16 18.61
N ALA A 130 -21.98 -10.97 17.71
CA ALA A 130 -22.21 -9.67 17.08
C ALA A 130 -22.60 -8.59 18.10
N ALA A 131 -23.50 -8.94 19.01
CA ALA A 131 -23.99 -8.02 20.03
C ALA A 131 -22.92 -7.67 21.08
N GLN A 132 -22.02 -8.60 21.42
CA GLN A 132 -20.84 -8.32 22.24
C GLN A 132 -19.84 -7.39 21.54
N PHE A 133 -19.64 -7.56 20.23
CA PHE A 133 -18.74 -6.70 19.46
C PHE A 133 -19.29 -5.28 19.30
N PHE A 134 -20.59 -5.12 19.10
CA PHE A 134 -21.25 -3.81 18.95
C PHE A 134 -21.79 -3.23 20.26
N ASN A 135 -21.41 -3.77 21.43
CA ASN A 135 -21.93 -3.31 22.72
C ASN A 135 -21.64 -1.82 23.03
N ALA A 136 -20.57 -1.27 22.45
CA ALA A 136 -20.18 0.13 22.56
C ALA A 136 -20.75 1.01 21.41
N ALA A 137 -21.45 0.42 20.45
CA ALA A 137 -22.12 1.16 19.38
C ALA A 137 -23.40 1.82 19.93
N PRO A 138 -23.82 2.98 19.39
CA PRO A 138 -25.12 3.57 19.70
C PRO A 138 -26.25 2.56 19.48
N GLY A 139 -27.00 2.25 20.55
CA GLY A 139 -28.07 1.24 20.51
C GLY A 139 -27.60 -0.22 20.56
N GLY A 140 -26.29 -0.50 20.63
CA GLY A 140 -25.78 -1.87 20.74
C GLY A 140 -25.84 -2.68 19.44
N HIS A 141 -26.04 -2.01 18.30
CA HIS A 141 -26.25 -2.66 17.00
C HIS A 141 -25.24 -2.18 15.94
N GLY A 142 -24.96 -3.02 14.97
CA GLY A 142 -24.09 -2.70 13.84
C GLY A 142 -24.22 -3.70 12.70
N THR A 143 -23.52 -3.44 11.59
CA THR A 143 -23.57 -4.31 10.41
C THR A 143 -22.76 -5.57 10.65
N PHE A 144 -23.42 -6.73 10.59
CA PHE A 144 -22.74 -8.02 10.58
C PHE A 144 -23.25 -8.90 9.44
N VAL A 145 -22.37 -9.75 8.92
CA VAL A 145 -22.67 -10.69 7.82
C VAL A 145 -22.00 -12.03 8.07
N THR A 146 -22.49 -13.07 7.39
CA THR A 146 -21.87 -14.39 7.43
C THR A 146 -21.28 -14.75 6.07
N THR A 147 -20.12 -15.41 6.06
CA THR A 147 -19.46 -15.85 4.84
C THR A 147 -19.03 -17.31 4.96
N SER A 148 -19.09 -18.01 3.83
CA SER A 148 -18.55 -19.35 3.66
C SER A 148 -17.54 -19.34 2.53
N ARG A 149 -16.86 -20.47 2.32
CA ARG A 149 -15.86 -20.61 1.25
C ARG A 149 -16.39 -20.18 -0.13
N ASP A 150 -17.63 -20.55 -0.43
CA ASP A 150 -18.20 -20.40 -1.79
C ASP A 150 -19.31 -19.33 -1.84
N ASN A 151 -19.60 -18.65 -0.72
CA ASN A 151 -20.61 -17.59 -0.66
C ASN A 151 -20.13 -16.39 0.16
N TYR A 152 -19.89 -15.28 -0.55
CA TYR A 152 -19.52 -13.95 -0.03
C TYR A 152 -20.52 -12.88 -0.49
N GLY A 153 -21.72 -13.28 -0.93
CA GLY A 153 -22.73 -12.37 -1.47
C GLY A 153 -23.24 -11.34 -0.44
N GLU A 154 -23.46 -11.76 0.80
CA GLU A 154 -23.84 -10.87 1.92
C GLU A 154 -22.76 -9.81 2.17
N LEU A 155 -21.49 -10.23 2.22
CA LEU A 155 -20.37 -9.31 2.42
C LEU A 155 -20.26 -8.28 1.29
N ARG A 156 -20.39 -8.70 0.02
CA ARG A 156 -20.36 -7.74 -1.10
C ARG A 156 -21.49 -6.73 -1.02
N LYS A 157 -22.69 -7.15 -0.63
CA LYS A 157 -23.83 -6.24 -0.42
C LYS A 157 -23.56 -5.28 0.74
N ALA A 158 -22.99 -5.75 1.85
CA ALA A 158 -22.66 -4.91 2.99
C ALA A 158 -21.57 -3.87 2.64
N ILE A 159 -20.53 -4.25 1.90
CA ILE A 159 -19.50 -3.31 1.42
C ILE A 159 -20.14 -2.27 0.47
N ALA A 160 -21.01 -2.70 -0.44
CA ALA A 160 -21.73 -1.77 -1.33
C ALA A 160 -22.65 -0.80 -0.59
N ALA A 161 -23.12 -1.18 0.60
CA ALA A 161 -24.02 -0.40 1.44
C ALA A 161 -23.29 0.44 2.49
N LEU A 162 -21.96 0.43 2.51
CA LEU A 162 -21.19 1.32 3.38
C LEU A 162 -21.55 2.79 3.10
N PRO A 163 -21.68 3.63 4.14
CA PRO A 163 -21.94 5.04 3.92
C PRO A 163 -20.77 5.68 3.17
N ASN A 164 -21.06 6.65 2.29
CA ASN A 164 -20.04 7.46 1.62
C ASN A 164 -19.45 8.50 2.58
N MET A 165 -18.93 8.02 3.71
CA MET A 165 -18.33 8.80 4.77
C MET A 165 -16.99 8.16 5.12
N LYS A 166 -15.95 8.97 5.15
CA LYS A 166 -14.61 8.53 5.47
C LYS A 166 -14.40 8.35 6.97
N VAL A 167 -13.72 7.28 7.35
CA VAL A 167 -13.28 7.06 8.73
C VAL A 167 -12.21 8.09 9.05
N LYS A 168 -12.48 8.92 10.06
CA LYS A 168 -11.51 9.85 10.64
C LYS A 168 -10.87 9.20 11.86
N TYR A 169 -9.58 9.40 12.02
CA TYR A 169 -8.80 8.79 13.10
C TYR A 169 -8.07 9.88 13.90
N ALA A 170 -8.05 9.73 15.23
CA ALA A 170 -7.16 10.44 16.13
C ALA A 170 -6.44 9.42 17.01
N THR A 171 -5.18 9.69 17.28
CA THR A 171 -4.35 8.84 18.13
C THR A 171 -4.91 8.86 19.57
N PRO A 172 -5.37 7.72 20.11
CA PRO A 172 -5.92 7.67 21.46
C PRO A 172 -4.81 7.80 22.51
N ASP A 173 -5.18 8.33 23.68
CA ASP A 173 -4.26 8.48 24.81
C ASP A 173 -3.64 7.12 25.21
N PRO A 174 -2.30 7.01 25.31
CA PRO A 174 -1.64 5.76 25.66
C PRO A 174 -2.09 5.18 27.00
N SER A 175 -2.41 6.02 27.98
CA SER A 175 -2.79 5.58 29.33
C SER A 175 -4.19 4.99 29.34
N LEU A 176 -5.13 5.64 28.64
CA LEU A 176 -6.48 5.13 28.41
C LEU A 176 -6.45 3.79 27.65
N MET A 177 -5.66 3.71 26.58
CA MET A 177 -5.51 2.47 25.82
C MET A 177 -4.92 1.36 26.69
N ALA A 178 -3.86 1.64 27.45
CA ALA A 178 -3.26 0.66 28.35
C ALA A 178 -4.23 0.14 29.40
N GLU A 179 -5.07 1.01 29.96
CA GLU A 179 -6.12 0.62 30.88
C GLU A 179 -7.13 -0.34 30.23
N LYS A 180 -7.70 0.04 29.08
CA LYS A 180 -8.70 -0.77 28.39
C LYS A 180 -8.15 -2.09 27.87
N PHE A 181 -6.91 -2.11 27.41
CA PHE A 181 -6.24 -3.34 27.02
C PHE A 181 -5.88 -4.22 28.23
N SER A 182 -5.46 -3.63 29.35
CA SER A 182 -5.19 -4.40 30.57
C SER A 182 -6.47 -5.09 31.09
N GLU A 183 -7.60 -4.39 31.07
CA GLU A 183 -8.91 -4.94 31.46
C GLU A 183 -9.36 -6.09 30.56
N LYS A 184 -9.25 -5.92 29.23
CA LYS A 184 -9.72 -6.93 28.28
C LYS A 184 -8.78 -8.11 28.09
N LEU A 185 -7.46 -7.88 28.17
CA LEU A 185 -6.43 -8.87 27.82
C LEU A 185 -5.72 -9.48 29.03
N GLY A 186 -5.90 -8.91 30.22
CA GLY A 186 -5.18 -9.33 31.42
C GLY A 186 -3.68 -9.03 31.36
N LEU A 187 -3.28 -7.99 30.60
CA LEU A 187 -1.89 -7.54 30.52
C LEU A 187 -1.59 -6.51 31.62
N SER A 188 -0.31 -6.39 32.01
CA SER A 188 0.11 -5.32 32.94
C SER A 188 -0.07 -3.95 32.28
N LYS A 189 -0.82 -3.06 32.93
CA LYS A 189 -1.07 -1.69 32.47
C LYS A 189 0.22 -0.92 32.20
N ASP A 190 1.19 -1.02 33.11
CA ASP A 190 2.46 -0.28 33.01
C ASP A 190 3.35 -0.81 31.89
N ALA A 191 3.43 -2.13 31.75
CA ALA A 191 4.19 -2.76 30.68
C ALA A 191 3.60 -2.39 29.30
N PHE A 192 2.27 -2.48 29.16
CA PHE A 192 1.59 -2.13 27.92
C PHE A 192 1.78 -0.65 27.56
N ARG A 193 1.65 0.25 28.55
CA ARG A 193 1.85 1.69 28.35
C ARG A 193 3.27 1.99 27.86
N ALA A 194 4.28 1.41 28.51
CA ALA A 194 5.68 1.62 28.15
C ALA A 194 5.98 1.11 26.73
N GLU A 195 5.54 -0.11 26.41
CA GLU A 195 5.79 -0.74 25.11
C GLU A 195 5.02 0.01 23.98
N LEU A 196 3.79 0.49 24.23
CA LEU A 196 3.03 1.31 23.27
C LEU A 196 3.70 2.67 23.00
N LEU A 197 4.18 3.35 24.05
CA LEU A 197 4.90 4.61 23.92
C LEU A 197 6.19 4.44 23.13
N GLN A 198 6.97 3.41 23.44
CA GLN A 198 8.19 3.08 22.71
C GLN A 198 7.88 2.81 21.24
N ALA A 199 6.87 1.98 20.95
CA ALA A 199 6.50 1.66 19.57
C ALA A 199 6.03 2.89 18.77
N ARG A 200 5.33 3.84 19.41
CA ARG A 200 4.96 5.12 18.79
C ARG A 200 6.17 6.03 18.54
N GLN A 201 7.10 6.14 19.49
CA GLN A 201 8.34 6.92 19.31
C GLN A 201 9.23 6.37 18.19
N GLU A 202 9.44 5.05 18.16
CA GLU A 202 10.18 4.39 17.08
C GLU A 202 9.51 4.61 15.72
N PHE A 203 8.19 4.66 15.72
CA PHE A 203 7.41 4.90 14.51
C PHE A 203 7.51 6.37 14.04
N GLU A 204 7.33 7.34 14.93
CA GLU A 204 7.51 8.77 14.64
C GLU A 204 8.93 9.05 14.12
N ALA A 205 9.96 8.43 14.73
CA ALA A 205 11.33 8.54 14.25
C ALA A 205 11.51 7.99 12.83
N LYS A 206 10.90 6.83 12.51
CA LYS A 206 10.93 6.26 11.15
C LYS A 206 10.19 7.13 10.14
N ILE A 207 9.05 7.71 10.50
CA ILE A 207 8.35 8.66 9.62
C ILE A 207 9.23 9.87 9.38
N ALA A 208 9.82 10.45 10.42
CA ALA A 208 10.70 11.62 10.29
C ALA A 208 11.90 11.32 9.37
N GLU A 209 12.56 10.18 9.55
CA GLU A 209 13.65 9.71 8.69
C GLU A 209 13.20 9.56 7.22
N GLN A 210 12.05 8.93 6.98
CA GLN A 210 11.52 8.75 5.63
C GLN A 210 11.05 10.07 4.99
N MET A 211 10.52 10.99 5.79
CA MET A 211 10.16 12.33 5.33
C MET A 211 11.40 13.13 4.96
N GLU A 212 12.48 13.03 5.73
CA GLU A 212 13.75 13.64 5.43
C GLU A 212 14.36 13.05 4.15
N GLU A 213 14.44 11.72 4.03
CA GLU A 213 14.94 11.02 2.84
C GLU A 213 14.15 11.46 1.59
N LYS A 214 12.81 11.49 1.69
CA LYS A 214 11.93 11.92 0.61
C LYS A 214 12.09 13.40 0.27
N SER A 215 12.34 14.24 1.27
CA SER A 215 12.61 15.67 1.08
C SER A 215 13.92 15.88 0.32
N GLN A 216 14.99 15.19 0.74
CA GLN A 216 16.29 15.20 0.06
C GLN A 216 16.16 14.70 -1.38
N LEU A 217 15.43 13.60 -1.60
CA LEU A 217 15.22 13.04 -2.92
C LEU A 217 14.41 13.97 -3.84
N ARG A 218 13.41 14.69 -3.29
CA ARG A 218 12.67 15.73 -4.02
C ARG A 218 13.56 16.91 -4.38
N ALA A 219 14.41 17.37 -3.47
CA ALA A 219 15.37 18.44 -3.73
C ALA A 219 16.36 18.07 -4.84
N GLN A 220 16.89 16.84 -4.83
CA GLN A 220 17.77 16.33 -5.89
C GLN A 220 17.08 16.30 -7.26
N VAL A 221 15.83 15.83 -7.32
CA VAL A 221 15.05 15.82 -8.57
C VAL A 221 14.82 17.23 -9.11
N GLU A 222 14.56 18.20 -8.25
CA GLU A 222 14.38 19.59 -8.66
C GLU A 222 15.69 20.23 -9.12
N GLU A 223 16.81 19.96 -8.43
CA GLU A 223 18.13 20.43 -8.84
C GLU A 223 18.51 19.89 -10.24
N LEU A 224 18.29 18.60 -10.49
CA LEU A 224 18.55 17.98 -11.79
C LEU A 224 17.62 18.54 -12.88
N ARG A 225 16.36 18.84 -12.55
CA ARG A 225 15.42 19.50 -13.48
C ARG A 225 15.94 20.88 -13.87
N LEU A 226 16.38 21.69 -12.91
CA LEU A 226 16.96 23.01 -13.18
C LEU A 226 18.28 22.92 -13.96
N ALA A 227 19.11 21.91 -13.70
CA ALA A 227 20.32 21.65 -14.49
C ALA A 227 19.99 21.27 -15.94
N GLN A 228 18.95 20.46 -16.15
CA GLN A 228 18.44 20.10 -17.47
C GLN A 228 17.93 21.33 -18.24
N GLU A 229 17.13 22.17 -17.58
CA GLU A 229 16.60 23.41 -18.17
C GLU A 229 17.73 24.38 -18.56
N ARG A 230 18.75 24.54 -17.70
CA ARG A 230 19.95 25.36 -18.01
C ARG A 230 20.71 24.82 -19.21
N SER A 231 20.96 23.51 -19.26
CA SER A 231 21.64 22.88 -20.39
C SER A 231 20.84 23.07 -21.69
N HIS A 232 19.52 22.90 -21.67
CA HIS A 232 18.68 23.16 -22.84
C HIS A 232 18.74 24.62 -23.30
N HIS A 233 18.75 25.57 -22.36
CA HIS A 233 18.87 26.99 -22.67
C HIS A 233 20.23 27.33 -23.30
N GLU A 234 21.34 26.81 -22.75
CA GLU A 234 22.68 26.99 -23.31
C GLU A 234 22.77 26.41 -24.74
N HIS A 235 22.23 25.22 -24.96
CA HIS A 235 22.19 24.62 -26.31
C HIS A 235 21.34 25.43 -27.28
N ALA A 236 20.22 26.01 -26.83
CA ALA A 236 19.38 26.86 -27.66
C ALA A 236 20.12 28.15 -28.07
N LEU A 237 20.83 28.81 -27.15
CA LEU A 237 21.66 29.99 -27.45
C LEU A 237 22.80 29.64 -28.42
N LEU A 238 23.46 28.49 -28.24
CA LEU A 238 24.50 28.02 -29.16
C LEU A 238 23.94 27.70 -30.55
N ALA A 239 22.71 27.18 -30.64
CA ALA A 239 22.05 26.95 -31.91
C ALA A 239 21.69 28.27 -32.61
N GLU A 240 21.13 29.24 -31.88
CA GLU A 240 20.77 30.56 -32.42
C GLU A 240 22.00 31.32 -32.93
N THR A 241 23.09 31.31 -32.16
CA THR A 241 24.35 31.97 -32.58
C THR A 241 24.94 31.35 -33.85
N LYS A 242 24.91 30.02 -33.96
CA LYS A 242 25.33 29.32 -35.20
C LYS A 242 24.41 29.62 -36.37
N GLU A 243 23.11 29.66 -36.15
CA GLU A 243 22.14 30.02 -37.20
C GLU A 243 22.36 31.46 -37.69
N ARG A 244 22.64 32.39 -36.78
CA ARG A 244 22.99 33.78 -37.11
C ARG A 244 24.24 33.85 -37.98
N GLN A 245 25.31 33.13 -37.61
CA GLN A 245 26.55 33.06 -38.39
C GLN A 245 26.32 32.47 -39.79
N LEU A 246 25.51 31.42 -39.90
CA LEU A 246 25.13 30.83 -41.18
C LEU A 246 24.37 31.84 -42.06
N ARG A 247 23.42 32.57 -41.49
CA ARG A 247 22.67 33.60 -42.21
C ARG A 247 23.57 34.75 -42.68
N GLU A 248 24.50 35.22 -41.85
CA GLU A 248 25.47 36.25 -42.22
C GLU A 248 26.32 35.82 -43.41
N ARG A 249 26.82 34.58 -43.40
CA ARG A 249 27.60 34.02 -44.52
C ARG A 249 26.79 33.80 -45.78
N GLU A 250 25.52 33.40 -45.65
CA GLU A 250 24.61 33.30 -46.79
C GLU A 250 24.33 34.67 -47.41
N CYS A 251 24.15 35.72 -46.60
CA CYS A 251 24.04 37.10 -47.06
C CYS A 251 25.32 37.57 -47.77
N GLU A 252 26.50 37.26 -47.24
CA GLU A 252 27.80 37.57 -47.86
C GLU A 252 27.96 36.86 -49.21
N HIS A 253 27.60 35.58 -49.27
CA HIS A 253 27.60 34.81 -50.51
C HIS A 253 26.65 35.42 -51.56
N GLN A 254 25.45 35.85 -51.16
CA GLN A 254 24.53 36.55 -52.05
C GLN A 254 25.09 37.89 -52.53
N ARG A 255 25.79 38.65 -51.66
CA ARG A 255 26.43 39.92 -52.04
C ARG A 255 27.51 39.71 -53.11
N LEU A 256 28.38 38.71 -52.93
CA LEU A 256 29.41 38.34 -53.93
C LEU A 256 28.79 37.98 -55.28
N LEU A 257 27.66 37.25 -55.29
CA LEU A 257 26.95 36.92 -56.54
C LEU A 257 26.43 38.15 -57.27
N VAL A 258 26.03 39.21 -56.55
CA VAL A 258 25.60 40.48 -57.14
C VAL A 258 26.81 41.24 -57.70
N GLU A 259 27.90 41.35 -56.94
CA GLU A 259 29.14 42.01 -57.37
C GLU A 259 29.74 41.35 -58.62
N MET A 260 29.73 40.01 -58.68
CA MET A 260 30.17 39.25 -59.87
C MET A 260 29.37 39.58 -61.14
N ARG A 261 28.11 39.99 -61.02
CA ARG A 261 27.28 40.39 -62.17
C ARG A 261 27.64 41.77 -62.71
N LEU A 262 28.20 42.64 -61.86
CA LEU A 262 28.55 44.02 -62.19
C LEU A 262 30.02 44.15 -62.63
N ALA A 263 30.89 43.22 -62.23
CA ALA A 263 32.32 43.26 -62.47
C ALA A 263 32.73 42.95 -63.93
N GLY A 264 33.84 43.57 -64.38
CA GLY A 264 34.46 43.28 -65.68
C GLY A 264 35.19 41.91 -65.71
N PRO A 265 35.61 41.42 -66.89
CA PRO A 265 36.14 40.06 -67.05
C PRO A 265 37.32 39.70 -66.14
N ALA A 266 38.24 40.65 -65.90
CA ALA A 266 39.41 40.44 -65.06
C ALA A 266 39.09 40.39 -63.56
N GLU A 267 38.09 41.13 -63.11
CA GLU A 267 37.67 41.21 -61.70
C GLU A 267 36.73 40.06 -61.33
N ARG A 268 35.91 39.61 -62.28
CA ARG A 268 35.03 38.45 -62.14
C ARG A 268 35.77 37.16 -61.79
N ALA A 269 36.96 36.94 -62.35
CA ALA A 269 37.78 35.77 -62.02
C ALA A 269 38.27 35.76 -60.56
N LYS A 270 38.53 36.94 -59.98
CA LYS A 270 38.92 37.06 -58.56
C LYS A 270 37.73 36.78 -57.63
N LEU A 271 36.58 37.39 -57.93
CA LEU A 271 35.34 37.20 -57.17
C LEU A 271 34.83 35.75 -57.25
N GLU A 272 35.05 35.06 -58.37
CA GLU A 272 34.72 33.65 -58.54
C GLU A 272 35.55 32.75 -57.61
N ALA A 273 36.86 33.01 -57.48
CA ALA A 273 37.70 32.28 -56.54
C ALA A 273 37.27 32.51 -55.09
N GLU A 274 36.86 33.74 -54.73
CA GLU A 274 36.34 34.07 -53.40
C GLU A 274 35.00 33.38 -53.11
N ARG A 275 34.07 33.38 -54.07
CA ARG A 275 32.81 32.65 -54.00
C ARG A 275 33.04 31.16 -53.72
N ASP A 276 33.95 30.51 -54.43
CA ASP A 276 34.21 29.08 -54.30
C ASP A 276 34.81 28.70 -52.94
N VAL A 277 35.56 29.63 -52.32
CA VAL A 277 36.06 29.47 -50.94
C VAL A 277 34.89 29.57 -49.97
N LEU A 278 34.04 30.59 -50.11
CA LEU A 278 32.90 30.82 -49.22
C LEU A 278 31.84 29.71 -49.34
N GLU A 279 31.57 29.22 -50.55
CA GLU A 279 30.65 28.10 -50.79
C GLU A 279 31.16 26.81 -50.15
N ARG A 280 32.47 26.53 -50.24
CA ARG A 280 33.09 25.41 -49.55
C ARG A 280 32.97 25.53 -48.03
N GLN A 281 33.16 26.74 -47.48
CA GLN A 281 32.97 27.01 -46.06
C GLN A 281 31.51 26.79 -45.62
N LEU A 282 30.53 27.35 -46.35
CA LEU A 282 29.10 27.14 -46.09
C LEU A 282 28.72 25.65 -46.15
N ARG A 283 29.24 24.91 -47.11
CA ARG A 283 28.98 23.47 -47.24
C ARG A 283 29.59 22.68 -46.07
N GLN A 284 30.82 23.02 -45.65
CA GLN A 284 31.46 22.41 -44.49
C GLN A 284 30.67 22.68 -43.21
N GLU A 285 30.18 23.90 -43.01
CA GLU A 285 29.40 24.27 -41.83
C GLU A 285 27.99 23.67 -41.83
N LYS A 286 27.31 23.61 -42.99
CA LYS A 286 26.01 22.91 -43.09
C LYS A 286 26.15 21.43 -42.80
N VAL A 287 27.18 20.78 -43.34
CA VAL A 287 27.46 19.35 -43.06
C VAL A 287 27.82 19.15 -41.58
N GLY A 288 28.61 20.06 -40.99
CA GLY A 288 28.94 20.06 -39.56
C GLY A 288 27.73 20.29 -38.66
N SER A 289 26.81 21.16 -39.06
CA SER A 289 25.58 21.47 -38.33
C SER A 289 24.64 20.26 -38.29
N VAL A 290 24.39 19.61 -39.43
CA VAL A 290 23.54 18.39 -39.51
C VAL A 290 24.12 17.23 -38.70
N ARG A 291 25.45 17.11 -38.65
CA ARG A 291 26.12 16.07 -37.86
C ARG A 291 26.08 16.36 -36.36
N ASN A 292 26.05 17.64 -35.98
CA ASN A 292 25.98 18.10 -34.59
C ASN A 292 24.55 18.38 -34.07
N SER A 293 23.51 18.29 -34.91
CA SER A 293 22.11 18.37 -34.47
C SER A 293 21.55 17.05 -33.94
N ASN A 294 22.33 15.95 -33.98
CA ASN A 294 21.92 14.65 -33.44
C ASN A 294 22.97 13.88 -32.60
N PRO A 295 23.91 14.51 -31.87
CA PRO A 295 24.60 13.84 -30.80
C PRO A 295 23.62 13.80 -29.62
N LYS A 296 23.21 12.59 -29.25
CA LYS A 296 22.78 12.38 -27.88
C LYS A 296 24.00 12.70 -27.01
N ASP A 297 24.08 13.94 -26.52
CA ASP A 297 25.17 14.34 -25.63
C ASP A 297 25.20 13.31 -24.49
N PRO A 298 26.32 12.57 -24.32
CA PRO A 298 26.42 11.57 -23.28
C PRO A 298 26.09 12.13 -21.90
N ARG A 299 26.31 13.44 -21.68
CA ARG A 299 25.94 14.13 -20.45
C ARG A 299 24.42 14.26 -20.29
N THR A 300 23.68 14.63 -21.34
CA THR A 300 22.21 14.69 -21.30
C THR A 300 21.60 13.30 -21.15
N GLU A 301 22.16 12.27 -21.79
CA GLU A 301 21.73 10.89 -21.55
C GLU A 301 21.93 10.45 -20.10
N GLN A 302 23.09 10.75 -19.51
CA GLN A 302 23.38 10.43 -18.12
C GLN A 302 22.39 11.12 -17.18
N LEU A 303 22.14 12.42 -17.38
CA LEU A 303 21.19 13.19 -16.58
C LEU A 303 19.77 12.62 -16.67
N ASN A 304 19.34 12.22 -17.88
CA ASN A 304 18.03 11.59 -18.09
C ASN A 304 17.93 10.22 -17.40
N ARG A 305 19.01 9.43 -17.36
CA ARG A 305 19.05 8.15 -16.64
C ARG A 305 18.99 8.37 -15.12
N GLU A 306 19.72 9.33 -14.59
CA GLU A 306 19.68 9.70 -13.17
C GLU A 306 18.28 10.17 -12.76
N MET A 307 17.66 11.06 -13.54
CA MET A 307 16.27 11.49 -13.33
C MET A 307 15.28 10.33 -13.36
N ALA A 308 15.44 9.38 -14.29
CA ALA A 308 14.58 8.20 -14.35
C ALA A 308 14.75 7.28 -13.13
N ASN A 309 15.99 7.12 -12.64
CA ASN A 309 16.29 6.33 -11.45
C ASN A 309 15.70 6.98 -10.19
N LEU A 310 15.86 8.29 -10.00
CA LEU A 310 15.30 9.00 -8.83
C LEU A 310 13.77 9.02 -8.84
N ARG A 311 13.14 9.18 -10.02
CA ARG A 311 11.68 9.04 -10.16
C ARG A 311 11.22 7.63 -9.77
N THR A 312 11.97 6.61 -10.17
CA THR A 312 11.69 5.22 -9.79
C THR A 312 11.86 5.02 -8.28
N ALA A 313 12.90 5.59 -7.67
CA ALA A 313 13.12 5.54 -6.23
C ALA A 313 11.99 6.25 -5.45
N LEU A 314 11.57 7.45 -5.87
CA LEU A 314 10.41 8.16 -5.30
C LEU A 314 9.09 7.39 -5.44
N GLN A 315 8.96 6.61 -6.51
CA GLN A 315 7.78 5.78 -6.76
C GLN A 315 7.80 4.52 -5.89
N GLN A 316 8.97 3.93 -5.66
CA GLN A 316 9.16 2.78 -4.77
C GLN A 316 9.05 3.16 -3.29
N SER A 317 9.40 4.38 -2.90
CA SER A 317 9.27 4.88 -1.52
C SER A 317 7.84 5.27 -1.15
N ARG A 318 6.88 5.19 -2.07
CA ARG A 318 5.46 5.29 -1.71
C ARG A 318 5.06 4.01 -0.96
N HIS A 319 4.81 4.16 0.35
CA HIS A 319 4.52 3.10 1.32
C HIS A 319 3.47 2.06 0.93
N ARG A 320 2.54 2.45 0.07
CA ARG A 320 1.58 1.47 -0.42
C ARG A 320 2.25 0.71 -1.54
N ASN A 321 2.36 -0.62 -1.38
CA ASN A 321 2.81 -1.62 -2.36
C ASN A 321 2.01 -1.60 -3.71
N TYR A 322 1.40 -0.47 -4.08
CA TYR A 322 1.00 -0.15 -5.43
C TYR A 322 2.25 0.15 -6.26
N ALA A 323 2.86 -0.88 -6.84
CA ALA A 323 3.82 -0.66 -7.91
C ALA A 323 3.07 -0.06 -9.12
N PHE A 324 3.03 1.27 -9.20
CA PHE A 324 2.61 1.99 -10.39
C PHE A 324 3.69 1.76 -11.44
N ALA A 325 3.41 0.96 -12.48
CA ALA A 325 4.34 0.82 -13.60
C ALA A 325 4.37 2.14 -14.39
N PRO A 326 5.55 2.77 -14.62
CA PRO A 326 5.65 3.91 -15.52
C PRO A 326 5.43 3.44 -16.95
N ASN A 327 4.57 4.14 -17.70
CA ASN A 327 4.29 3.91 -19.12
C ASN A 327 3.87 2.48 -19.48
N THR A 328 2.62 2.13 -19.20
CA THR A 328 2.01 1.01 -19.91
C THR A 328 0.83 1.49 -20.76
N SER A 329 0.79 0.98 -21.98
CA SER A 329 -0.29 1.19 -22.95
C SER A 329 -1.62 0.95 -22.25
N GLY A 330 -2.64 1.78 -22.50
CA GLY A 330 -3.99 1.55 -21.98
C GLY A 330 -4.43 0.11 -22.21
N VAL A 331 -5.35 -0.39 -21.35
CA VAL A 331 -5.91 -1.75 -21.47
C VAL A 331 -6.35 -1.93 -22.92
N ARG A 332 -5.67 -2.83 -23.67
CA ARG A 332 -5.70 -2.87 -25.14
C ARG A 332 -7.10 -2.96 -25.77
N ASN A 333 -8.08 -3.36 -24.97
CA ASN A 333 -9.45 -3.63 -25.40
C ASN A 333 -10.50 -2.71 -24.74
N CYS A 334 -10.14 -1.80 -23.82
CA CYS A 334 -11.08 -0.84 -23.23
C CYS A 334 -10.84 0.56 -23.82
N SER A 335 -11.90 1.27 -24.21
CA SER A 335 -11.84 2.63 -24.74
C SER A 335 -11.74 3.72 -23.66
N HIS A 336 -11.76 3.33 -22.38
CA HIS A 336 -11.72 4.28 -21.28
C HIS A 336 -10.29 4.78 -21.03
N SER A 337 -10.18 6.06 -20.68
CA SER A 337 -8.91 6.71 -20.37
C SER A 337 -8.44 6.42 -18.93
N HIS A 338 -9.36 6.09 -18.02
CA HIS A 338 -9.01 5.81 -16.63
C HIS A 338 -8.51 4.38 -16.48
N THR A 339 -7.20 4.25 -16.33
CA THR A 339 -6.56 2.97 -16.09
C THR A 339 -5.65 3.07 -14.86
N ARG A 340 -5.55 1.96 -14.11
CA ARG A 340 -4.70 1.84 -12.93
C ARG A 340 -3.77 0.65 -13.09
N ASN A 341 -2.48 0.91 -13.05
CA ASN A 341 -1.47 -0.14 -13.00
C ASN A 341 -1.43 -0.74 -11.59
N TRP A 342 -1.31 -2.07 -11.52
CA TRP A 342 -1.09 -2.78 -10.28
C TRP A 342 0.07 -3.76 -10.45
N GLY A 343 0.81 -4.00 -9.37
CA GLY A 343 1.90 -4.96 -9.37
C GLY A 343 2.31 -5.35 -7.98
N ASN A 344 2.46 -6.65 -7.75
CA ASN A 344 2.96 -7.23 -6.51
C ASN A 344 3.92 -8.40 -6.83
N ALA A 345 4.37 -9.12 -5.81
CA ALA A 345 5.23 -10.29 -5.99
C ALA A 345 4.60 -11.41 -6.86
N HIS A 346 3.28 -11.38 -7.06
CA HIS A 346 2.52 -12.39 -7.79
C HIS A 346 2.22 -12.01 -9.25
N GLY A 347 2.43 -10.77 -9.67
CA GLY A 347 2.19 -10.34 -11.05
C GLY A 347 2.19 -8.83 -11.21
N LYS A 348 2.13 -8.38 -12.47
CA LYS A 348 1.94 -6.97 -12.83
C LYS A 348 0.88 -6.88 -13.93
N GLY A 349 0.02 -5.88 -13.87
CA GLY A 349 -1.07 -5.66 -14.82
C GLY A 349 -1.56 -4.21 -14.82
N CYS A 350 -2.55 -3.96 -15.68
CA CYS A 350 -3.29 -2.71 -15.77
C CYS A 350 -4.78 -3.03 -15.73
N LYS A 351 -5.55 -2.25 -14.98
CA LYS A 351 -7.01 -2.39 -14.84
C LYS A 351 -7.69 -1.11 -15.27
N CYS A 352 -8.66 -1.22 -16.16
CA CYS A 352 -9.54 -0.13 -16.56
C CYS A 352 -10.48 0.16 -15.38
N LEU A 353 -10.48 1.38 -14.84
CA LEU A 353 -11.25 1.70 -13.62
C LEU A 353 -12.75 1.82 -13.91
N ASP A 354 -13.11 2.18 -15.14
CA ASP A 354 -14.50 2.40 -15.52
C ASP A 354 -15.24 1.08 -15.84
N CYS A 355 -14.60 0.15 -16.57
CA CYS A 355 -15.22 -1.14 -16.93
C CYS A 355 -14.63 -2.37 -16.23
N GLY A 356 -13.53 -2.22 -15.49
CA GLY A 356 -12.88 -3.32 -14.77
C GLY A 356 -12.03 -4.26 -15.64
N GLU A 357 -11.87 -4.01 -16.94
CA GLU A 357 -11.08 -4.87 -17.83
C GLU A 357 -9.59 -4.87 -17.44
N GLU A 358 -8.97 -6.04 -17.42
CA GLU A 358 -7.60 -6.23 -16.95
C GLU A 358 -6.66 -6.75 -18.05
N LEU A 359 -5.49 -6.11 -18.17
CA LEU A 359 -4.38 -6.53 -19.01
C LEU A 359 -3.22 -7.02 -18.11
N LEU A 360 -2.90 -8.31 -18.16
CA LEU A 360 -1.78 -8.90 -17.40
C LEU A 360 -0.48 -8.84 -18.21
N TYR A 361 0.55 -8.15 -17.70
CA TYR A 361 1.83 -7.97 -18.41
C TYR A 361 2.79 -9.16 -18.29
N LYS A 362 2.70 -9.94 -17.20
CA LYS A 362 3.51 -11.16 -17.00
C LYS A 362 2.70 -12.20 -16.23
N LYS A 363 2.15 -13.16 -16.96
CA LYS A 363 1.54 -14.37 -16.39
C LYS A 363 2.67 -15.34 -16.04
N ARG A 364 3.12 -15.42 -14.78
CA ARG A 364 3.72 -16.69 -14.34
C ARG A 364 2.60 -17.72 -14.45
N ARG A 365 2.77 -18.77 -15.25
CA ARG A 365 1.77 -19.83 -15.39
C ARG A 365 1.56 -20.46 -14.01
N HIS A 366 0.50 -20.06 -13.33
CA HIS A 366 0.03 -20.71 -12.11
C HIS A 366 -1.49 -20.84 -12.18
N CYS A 367 -1.95 -22.04 -11.80
CA CYS A 367 -3.33 -22.47 -11.82
C CYS A 367 -4.13 -21.67 -10.77
N PRO A 368 -5.28 -21.06 -11.11
CA PRO A 368 -6.09 -20.28 -10.15
C PRO A 368 -6.49 -21.08 -8.90
N ASP A 369 -6.73 -22.39 -9.05
CA ASP A 369 -7.07 -23.29 -7.94
C ASP A 369 -5.93 -23.55 -6.96
N ALA A 370 -4.67 -23.29 -7.36
CA ALA A 370 -3.52 -23.54 -6.51
C ALA A 370 -3.35 -22.47 -5.43
N LEU A 371 -3.70 -21.20 -5.69
CA LEU A 371 -3.43 -20.12 -4.73
C LEU A 371 -4.35 -20.20 -3.50
N MET A 372 -5.65 -20.47 -3.70
CA MET A 372 -6.61 -20.69 -2.60
C MET A 372 -6.37 -22.01 -1.86
N ARG A 373 -6.05 -23.12 -2.57
CA ARG A 373 -5.70 -24.39 -1.93
C ARG A 373 -4.39 -24.30 -1.13
N GLN A 374 -3.42 -23.54 -1.62
CA GLN A 374 -2.13 -23.37 -0.96
C GLN A 374 -2.20 -22.36 0.21
N LEU A 375 -3.10 -21.37 0.16
CA LEU A 375 -3.43 -20.53 1.31
C LEU A 375 -4.13 -21.36 2.41
N MET A 376 -5.08 -22.23 2.05
CA MET A 376 -5.82 -23.03 3.05
C MET A 376 -5.02 -24.20 3.64
N ILE A 377 -4.22 -24.93 2.85
CA ILE A 377 -3.39 -26.03 3.36
C ILE A 377 -2.25 -25.49 4.25
N ARG A 378 -1.72 -24.29 3.96
CA ARG A 378 -0.61 -23.70 4.73
C ARG A 378 -1.01 -23.02 6.05
N ILE A 379 -2.27 -22.59 6.18
CA ILE A 379 -2.80 -22.03 7.45
C ILE A 379 -3.29 -23.12 8.39
N LEU A 380 -3.92 -24.18 7.86
CA LEU A 380 -4.59 -25.17 8.71
C LEU A 380 -3.61 -26.15 9.38
N VAL A 381 -2.58 -26.61 8.67
CA VAL A 381 -1.66 -27.65 9.19
C VAL A 381 -0.81 -27.16 10.37
N PRO A 382 -0.21 -25.95 10.38
CA PRO A 382 0.55 -25.45 11.52
C PRO A 382 -0.33 -25.13 12.73
N LEU A 383 -1.57 -24.68 12.51
CA LEU A 383 -2.53 -24.38 13.57
C LEU A 383 -2.88 -25.65 14.38
N PHE A 384 -3.10 -26.79 13.71
CA PHE A 384 -3.30 -28.06 14.39
C PHE A 384 -2.05 -28.52 15.16
N GLY A 385 -0.85 -28.27 14.63
CA GLY A 385 0.40 -28.57 15.33
C GLY A 385 0.62 -27.72 16.59
N ALA A 386 0.28 -26.42 16.53
CA ALA A 386 0.38 -25.51 17.68
C ALA A 386 -0.65 -25.83 18.76
N ILE A 387 -1.90 -26.15 18.37
CA ILE A 387 -2.95 -26.59 19.30
C ILE A 387 -2.57 -27.91 19.96
N ALA A 388 -2.03 -28.88 19.21
CA ALA A 388 -1.56 -30.15 19.77
C ALA A 388 -0.41 -29.96 20.78
N LYS A 389 0.55 -29.08 20.49
CA LYS A 389 1.64 -28.75 21.43
C LYS A 389 1.12 -28.05 22.69
N TYR A 390 0.19 -27.10 22.54
CA TYR A 390 -0.42 -26.40 23.67
C TYR A 390 -1.21 -27.35 24.57
N LEU A 391 -2.03 -28.22 23.98
CA LEU A 391 -2.78 -29.24 24.72
C LEU A 391 -1.86 -30.24 25.43
N LYS A 392 -0.72 -30.59 24.83
CA LYS A 392 0.28 -31.46 25.47
C LYS A 392 0.94 -30.81 26.69
N VAL A 393 1.23 -29.51 26.63
CA VAL A 393 1.76 -28.75 27.78
C VAL A 393 0.72 -28.65 28.90
N GLN A 394 -0.55 -28.41 28.56
CA GLN A 394 -1.62 -28.35 29.56
C GLN A 394 -1.89 -29.72 30.21
N ALA A 395 -1.85 -30.81 29.44
CA ALA A 395 -1.96 -32.16 29.98
C ALA A 395 -0.84 -32.47 30.99
N SER A 396 0.41 -32.12 30.67
CA SER A 396 1.54 -32.32 31.59
C SER A 396 1.46 -31.47 32.87
N LYS A 397 0.81 -30.29 32.81
CA LYS A 397 0.54 -29.47 34.01
C LYS A 397 -0.56 -30.07 34.90
N LEU A 398 -1.57 -30.69 34.30
CA LEU A 398 -2.64 -31.38 35.03
C LEU A 398 -2.12 -32.65 35.73
N GLU A 399 -1.26 -33.43 35.08
CA GLU A 399 -0.65 -34.63 35.69
C GLU A 399 0.27 -34.28 36.87
N SER A 400 1.06 -33.22 36.75
CA SER A 400 1.91 -32.72 37.84
C SER A 400 1.12 -32.10 39.00
N SER A 401 -0.09 -31.60 38.75
CA SER A 401 -0.98 -31.08 39.79
C SER A 401 -1.65 -32.20 40.58
N ASN A 402 -2.04 -33.30 39.92
CA ASN A 402 -2.66 -34.45 40.59
C ASN A 402 -1.71 -35.24 41.50
N HIS A 403 -0.40 -35.18 41.27
CA HIS A 403 0.58 -35.78 42.19
C HIS A 403 0.80 -34.96 43.47
N LYS A 404 0.41 -33.68 43.49
CA LYS A 404 0.60 -32.82 44.67
C LYS A 404 -0.53 -32.95 45.69
N TYR A 405 -1.73 -33.35 45.27
CA TYR A 405 -2.88 -33.53 46.17
C TYR A 405 -2.96 -34.91 46.85
N HIS A 406 -2.09 -35.85 46.50
CA HIS A 406 -2.10 -37.19 47.11
C HIS A 406 -1.08 -37.36 48.25
N ILE A 407 -0.20 -36.37 48.49
CA ILE A 407 0.86 -36.44 49.52
C ILE A 407 0.50 -35.69 50.81
N ASP A 408 -0.43 -34.72 50.78
CA ASP A 408 -0.79 -33.92 51.97
C ASP A 408 -2.02 -34.44 52.77
N MET A 409 -2.59 -35.60 52.41
CA MET A 409 -3.72 -36.20 53.16
C MET A 409 -3.32 -37.34 54.12
N PHE A 410 -2.03 -37.65 54.28
CA PHE A 410 -1.57 -38.77 55.13
C PHE A 410 -0.77 -38.37 56.37
N THR A 411 -0.69 -37.09 56.73
CA THR A 411 0.17 -36.60 57.83
C THR A 411 -0.56 -35.89 58.98
N THR A 412 -1.87 -36.10 59.14
CA THR A 412 -2.62 -35.57 60.30
C THR A 412 -3.70 -36.54 60.79
N PHE A 413 -3.29 -37.72 61.26
CA PHE A 413 -4.15 -38.58 62.11
C PHE A 413 -3.27 -39.46 63.01
N ASP A 414 -2.55 -38.83 63.94
CA ASP A 414 -1.97 -39.51 65.10
C ASP A 414 -1.60 -38.47 66.17
N GLN A 415 -2.61 -38.00 66.91
CA GLN A 415 -2.50 -37.39 68.26
C GLN A 415 -3.89 -36.93 68.73
N GLN A 416 -4.65 -37.83 69.37
CA GLN A 416 -5.38 -37.67 70.64
C GLN A 416 -6.40 -38.79 70.84
#